data_AF-A0A381XYH2-F1
#
_entry.id   AF-A0A381XYH2-F1
#
_cell.length_a   1.000
_cell.length_b   1.000
_cell.length_c   1.000
_cell.angle_alpha   90.00
_cell.angle_beta   90.00
_cell.angle_gamma   90.00
#
_symmetry.space_group_name_H-M   'P 1'
#
loop_
_entity.id
_entity.type
_entity.pdbx_description
1 polymer ?
#
loop_
_entity_poly.entity_id
_entity_poly.type
_entity_poly.pdbx_seq_one_letter_code
_entity_poly.pdbx_strand_id
1 'polypeptide(L)'
;MREDSTIIVMGEDVGRYGGAYGVTKGMIEEFGEKRILDTPISEEGIVGSAVGSAMTGLRPVVELMYVDFVMLAMDQLANQAAKIRYMFGGQISVPMVMRAQGGTGRSGAAQHSQSLEAWMMHTPGLHLAMPATVTDAYVLLKHALKLSDPVVFLEHKMLYTLKGDLNPSTSPSWGQAAILRTGSDFTLVTYSRMVHRALEAAERLANLGIQAEVIDLRTLYPLDTETINSSV
;
A
#
# COMPACT_ATOMS: atom_id res chain seq x y z
N MET A 1 13.46 5.35 -8.59
CA MET A 1 14.29 4.58 -9.54
C MET A 1 15.32 5.44 -10.27
N ARG A 2 14.95 6.57 -10.89
CA ARG A 2 15.95 7.53 -11.43
C ARG A 2 16.92 8.05 -10.36
N GLU A 3 16.39 8.35 -9.18
CA GLU A 3 17.14 8.86 -8.01
C GLU A 3 17.91 7.77 -7.24
N ASP A 4 17.57 6.49 -7.45
CA ASP A 4 18.10 5.39 -6.65
C ASP A 4 18.22 4.12 -7.50
N SER A 5 19.46 3.72 -7.75
CA SER A 5 19.82 2.56 -8.55
C SER A 5 19.57 1.22 -7.84
N THR A 6 19.38 1.22 -6.52
CA THR A 6 19.15 0.03 -5.71
C THR A 6 17.70 -0.47 -5.78
N ILE A 7 16.76 0.38 -6.22
CA ILE A 7 15.35 0.02 -6.32
C ILE A 7 15.13 -0.91 -7.52
N ILE A 8 14.62 -2.11 -7.30
CA ILE A 8 14.20 -3.02 -8.38
C ILE A 8 12.71 -3.32 -8.24
N VAL A 9 12.05 -3.65 -9.35
CA VAL A 9 10.65 -4.10 -9.37
C VAL A 9 10.63 -5.55 -9.81
N MET A 10 9.96 -6.41 -9.05
CA MET A 10 9.80 -7.83 -9.40
C MET A 10 8.37 -8.30 -9.17
N GLY A 11 7.88 -9.18 -10.01
CA GLY A 11 6.55 -9.76 -9.89
C GLY A 11 6.10 -10.41 -11.19
N GLU A 12 4.90 -10.97 -11.18
CA GLU A 12 4.29 -11.53 -12.37
C GLU A 12 3.85 -10.42 -13.32
N ASP A 13 4.26 -10.50 -14.58
CA ASP A 13 3.88 -9.58 -15.66
C ASP A 13 4.24 -8.10 -15.45
N VAL A 14 5.10 -7.76 -14.47
CA VAL A 14 5.51 -6.37 -14.20
C VAL A 14 6.44 -5.78 -15.27
N GLY A 15 7.12 -6.63 -16.03
CA GLY A 15 8.07 -6.28 -17.07
C GLY A 15 7.40 -5.95 -18.39
N ARG A 16 7.46 -6.89 -19.34
CA ARG A 16 7.04 -6.63 -20.73
C ARG A 16 5.55 -6.34 -20.87
N TYR A 17 4.73 -6.93 -20.01
CA TYR A 17 3.29 -6.68 -20.01
C TYR A 17 2.93 -5.33 -19.35
N GLY A 18 3.76 -4.85 -18.42
CA GLY A 18 3.59 -3.57 -17.74
C GLY A 18 2.65 -3.60 -16.53
N GLY A 19 2.46 -4.78 -15.95
CA GLY A 19 1.58 -5.07 -14.82
C GLY A 19 0.12 -5.23 -15.24
N ALA A 20 -0.63 -6.06 -14.51
CA ALA A 20 -2.03 -6.38 -14.83
C ALA A 20 -2.95 -5.15 -14.91
N TYR A 21 -2.61 -4.10 -14.17
CA TYR A 21 -3.32 -2.80 -14.15
C TYR A 21 -2.56 -1.67 -14.84
N GLY A 22 -1.45 -1.97 -15.53
CA GLY A 22 -0.63 -0.97 -16.22
C GLY A 22 0.22 -0.09 -15.30
N VAL A 23 0.40 -0.46 -14.04
CA VAL A 23 1.14 0.35 -13.05
C VAL A 23 2.62 0.47 -13.41
N THR A 24 3.20 -0.58 -14.00
CA THR A 24 4.61 -0.64 -14.38
C THR A 24 4.84 -0.49 -15.89
N LYS A 25 3.80 -0.07 -16.63
CA LYS A 25 3.85 0.08 -18.09
C LYS A 25 4.93 1.07 -18.51
N GLY A 26 5.78 0.65 -19.46
CA GLY A 26 6.87 1.48 -19.98
C GLY A 26 8.13 1.48 -19.13
N MET A 27 8.10 0.88 -17.93
CA MET A 27 9.24 0.92 -17.01
C MET A 27 10.39 0.04 -17.46
N ILE A 28 10.12 -1.09 -18.13
CA ILE A 28 11.18 -1.99 -18.60
C ILE A 28 11.99 -1.37 -19.74
N GLU A 29 11.34 -0.60 -20.61
CA GLU A 29 11.99 0.17 -21.68
C GLU A 29 12.85 1.29 -21.08
N GLU A 30 12.39 1.92 -20.00
CA GLU A 30 13.12 3.01 -19.34
C GLU A 30 14.30 2.52 -18.49
N PHE A 31 14.10 1.49 -17.67
CA PHE A 31 15.07 1.07 -16.64
C PHE A 31 15.79 -0.26 -16.95
N GLY A 32 15.34 -1.00 -17.96
CA GLY A 32 15.93 -2.26 -18.42
C GLY A 32 15.53 -3.49 -17.61
N GLU A 33 15.74 -4.67 -18.22
CA GLU A 33 15.35 -5.99 -17.69
C GLU A 33 16.08 -6.38 -16.37
N LYS A 34 17.16 -5.66 -16.01
CA LYS A 34 17.85 -5.85 -14.71
C LYS A 34 17.17 -5.14 -13.54
N ARG A 35 16.28 -4.20 -13.83
CA ARG A 35 15.60 -3.36 -12.82
C ARG A 35 14.11 -3.63 -12.75
N ILE A 36 13.52 -4.12 -13.84
CA ILE A 36 12.12 -4.56 -13.92
C ILE A 36 12.13 -6.04 -14.32
N LEU A 37 11.79 -6.92 -13.39
CA LEU A 37 12.01 -8.36 -13.50
C LEU A 37 10.67 -9.10 -13.47
N ASP A 38 10.32 -9.75 -14.59
CA ASP A 38 9.25 -10.76 -14.59
C ASP A 38 9.71 -11.99 -13.81
N THR A 39 8.86 -12.51 -12.93
CA THR A 39 9.15 -13.69 -12.10
C THR A 39 8.30 -14.89 -12.53
N PRO A 40 8.70 -16.13 -12.16
CA PRO A 40 7.77 -17.26 -12.16
C PRO A 40 6.56 -16.99 -11.26
N ILE A 41 5.47 -17.73 -11.49
CA ILE A 41 4.25 -17.70 -10.66
C ILE A 41 4.53 -18.47 -9.36
N SER A 42 5.09 -17.75 -8.38
CA SER A 42 5.45 -18.28 -7.07
C SER A 42 5.62 -17.12 -6.09
N GLU A 43 4.55 -16.76 -5.40
CA GLU A 43 4.50 -15.60 -4.50
C GLU A 43 5.49 -15.75 -3.35
N GLU A 44 5.67 -16.97 -2.82
CA GLU A 44 6.71 -17.26 -1.85
C GLU A 44 8.11 -16.98 -2.40
N GLY A 45 8.40 -17.42 -3.63
CA GLY A 45 9.68 -17.16 -4.29
C GLY A 45 9.91 -15.67 -4.57
N ILE A 46 8.86 -14.94 -4.97
CA ILE A 46 8.89 -13.49 -5.21
C ILE A 46 9.25 -12.74 -3.93
N VAL A 47 8.49 -12.96 -2.86
CA VAL A 47 8.70 -12.26 -1.58
C VAL A 47 10.02 -12.70 -0.92
N GLY A 48 10.37 -13.98 -0.97
CA GLY A 48 11.65 -14.46 -0.44
C GLY A 48 12.87 -13.89 -1.17
N SER A 49 12.81 -13.77 -2.49
CA SER A 49 13.85 -13.10 -3.28
C SER A 49 13.97 -11.62 -2.93
N ALA A 50 12.86 -10.96 -2.64
CA ALA A 50 12.84 -9.59 -2.16
C ALA A 50 13.50 -9.45 -0.78
N VAL A 51 13.17 -10.33 0.15
CA VAL A 51 13.79 -10.33 1.49
C VAL A 51 15.30 -10.48 1.37
N GLY A 52 15.77 -11.50 0.64
CA GLY A 52 17.20 -11.73 0.44
C GLY A 52 17.90 -10.55 -0.24
N SER A 53 17.33 -10.04 -1.33
CA SER A 53 17.92 -8.89 -2.04
C SER A 53 17.94 -7.62 -1.20
N ALA A 54 16.90 -7.36 -0.39
CA ALA A 54 16.83 -6.25 0.54
C ALA A 54 17.93 -6.33 1.62
N MET A 55 18.14 -7.51 2.21
CA MET A 55 19.20 -7.74 3.18
C MET A 55 20.60 -7.55 2.60
N THR A 56 20.76 -7.76 1.29
CA THR A 56 22.04 -7.62 0.56
C THR A 56 22.25 -6.25 -0.10
N GLY A 57 21.37 -5.28 0.17
CA GLY A 57 21.58 -3.87 -0.21
C GLY A 57 20.75 -3.36 -1.38
N LEU A 58 19.80 -4.14 -1.91
CA LEU A 58 18.78 -3.62 -2.82
C LEU A 58 17.56 -3.07 -2.06
N ARG A 59 16.67 -2.38 -2.78
CA ARG A 59 15.41 -1.85 -2.25
C ARG A 59 14.23 -2.36 -3.10
N PRO A 60 13.89 -3.64 -3.01
CA PRO A 60 12.94 -4.26 -3.93
C PRO A 60 11.51 -3.77 -3.67
N VAL A 61 10.81 -3.55 -4.78
CA VAL A 61 9.37 -3.36 -4.85
C VAL A 61 8.80 -4.61 -5.49
N VAL A 62 8.07 -5.41 -4.72
CA VAL A 62 7.43 -6.61 -5.24
C VAL A 62 5.96 -6.36 -5.50
N GLU A 63 5.47 -6.80 -6.66
CA GLU A 63 4.04 -6.82 -6.97
C GLU A 63 3.51 -8.25 -6.80
N LEU A 64 2.55 -8.43 -5.89
CA LEU A 64 1.63 -9.56 -5.96
C LEU A 64 0.40 -9.10 -6.73
N MET A 65 0.04 -9.83 -7.78
CA MET A 65 -1.04 -9.42 -8.70
C MET A 65 -2.39 -9.20 -7.99
N TYR A 66 -2.67 -9.96 -6.93
CA TYR A 66 -3.80 -9.69 -6.05
C TYR A 66 -3.39 -9.98 -4.61
N VAL A 67 -3.95 -9.20 -3.68
CA VAL A 67 -3.74 -9.44 -2.25
C VAL A 67 -4.22 -10.83 -1.84
N ASP A 68 -5.20 -11.39 -2.57
CA ASP A 68 -5.72 -12.74 -2.40
C ASP A 68 -4.61 -13.81 -2.40
N PHE A 69 -3.51 -13.58 -3.10
CA PHE A 69 -2.38 -14.51 -3.20
C PHE A 69 -1.32 -14.34 -2.09
N VAL A 70 -1.48 -13.34 -1.22
CA VAL A 70 -0.52 -13.08 -0.14
C VAL A 70 -0.35 -14.26 0.80
N MET A 71 -1.39 -15.09 0.97
CA MET A 71 -1.35 -16.28 1.83
C MET A 71 -0.26 -17.27 1.40
N LEU A 72 0.09 -17.31 0.11
CA LEU A 72 1.17 -18.14 -0.41
C LEU A 72 2.56 -17.62 0.00
N ALA A 73 2.68 -16.32 0.30
CA ALA A 73 3.94 -15.66 0.67
C ALA A 73 4.03 -15.28 2.16
N MET A 74 3.06 -15.67 2.98
CA MET A 74 2.98 -15.20 4.37
C MET A 74 4.16 -15.63 5.23
N ASP A 75 4.83 -16.77 4.97
CA ASP A 75 6.05 -17.11 5.70
C ASP A 75 7.17 -16.09 5.45
N GLN A 76 7.42 -15.78 4.18
CA GLN A 76 8.43 -14.79 3.78
C GLN A 76 8.08 -13.39 4.28
N LEU A 77 6.81 -13.00 4.25
CA LEU A 77 6.40 -11.68 4.73
C LEU A 77 6.41 -11.59 6.27
N ALA A 78 5.73 -12.51 6.96
CA ALA A 78 5.46 -12.40 8.39
C ALA A 78 6.56 -13.00 9.28
N ASN A 79 7.24 -14.06 8.83
CA ASN A 79 8.32 -14.66 9.62
C ASN A 79 9.69 -14.12 9.23
N GLN A 80 9.94 -13.88 7.94
CA GLN A 80 11.23 -13.37 7.49
C GLN A 80 11.24 -11.84 7.50
N ALA A 81 10.57 -11.18 6.55
CA ALA A 81 10.67 -9.73 6.34
C ALA A 81 10.39 -8.94 7.62
N ALA A 82 9.24 -9.20 8.25
CA ALA A 82 8.77 -8.44 9.41
C ALA A 82 9.68 -8.57 10.64
N LYS A 83 10.34 -9.72 10.83
CA LYS A 83 11.04 -10.05 12.09
C LYS A 83 12.54 -9.95 12.01
N ILE A 84 13.15 -9.98 10.82
CA ILE A 84 14.62 -9.96 10.67
C ILE A 84 15.25 -8.82 11.48
N ARG A 85 14.75 -7.58 11.37
CA ARG A 85 15.34 -6.46 12.12
C ARG A 85 15.33 -6.68 13.62
N TYR A 86 14.24 -7.22 14.16
CA TYR A 86 14.13 -7.55 15.58
C TYR A 86 15.05 -8.72 15.97
N MET A 87 15.02 -9.82 15.22
CA MET A 87 15.79 -11.03 15.51
C MET A 87 17.30 -10.82 15.45
N PHE A 88 17.77 -9.94 14.55
CA PHE A 88 19.18 -9.57 14.42
C PHE A 88 19.56 -8.37 15.29
N GLY A 89 18.72 -7.94 16.24
CA GLY A 89 19.03 -6.85 17.17
C GLY A 89 19.32 -5.52 16.46
N GLY A 90 18.68 -5.27 15.32
CA GLY A 90 18.86 -4.05 14.52
C GLY A 90 20.06 -4.04 13.58
N GLN A 91 20.86 -5.11 13.51
CA GLN A 91 22.06 -5.18 12.67
C GLN A 91 21.74 -5.31 11.17
N ILE A 92 20.59 -5.89 10.84
CA ILE A 92 20.12 -6.10 9.46
C ILE A 92 18.70 -5.54 9.36
N SER A 93 18.42 -4.80 8.29
CA SER A 93 17.10 -4.28 7.96
C SER A 93 16.58 -4.93 6.67
N VAL A 94 15.28 -4.86 6.42
CA VAL A 94 14.65 -5.40 5.20
C VAL A 94 13.90 -4.27 4.47
N PRO A 95 14.63 -3.36 3.78
CA PRO A 95 14.04 -2.21 3.11
C PRO A 95 13.34 -2.62 1.80
N MET A 96 12.10 -3.10 1.90
CA MET A 96 11.30 -3.54 0.75
C MET A 96 9.88 -2.99 0.79
N VAL A 97 9.24 -2.94 -0.37
CA VAL A 97 7.81 -2.65 -0.50
C VAL A 97 7.13 -3.84 -1.18
N MET A 98 6.22 -4.51 -0.49
CA MET A 98 5.27 -5.44 -1.11
C MET A 98 3.99 -4.69 -1.43
N ARG A 99 3.71 -4.50 -2.72
CA ARG A 99 2.48 -3.90 -3.20
C ARG A 99 1.57 -4.95 -3.82
N ALA A 100 0.26 -4.77 -3.62
CA ALA A 100 -0.73 -5.70 -4.13
C ALA A 100 -2.08 -5.01 -4.37
N GLN A 101 -2.83 -5.57 -5.30
CA GLN A 101 -4.17 -5.11 -5.60
C GLN A 101 -5.23 -5.75 -4.71
N GLY A 102 -5.99 -4.95 -3.97
CA GLY A 102 -6.99 -5.39 -3.00
C GLY A 102 -8.41 -4.92 -3.28
N GLY A 103 -9.33 -5.47 -2.50
CA GLY A 103 -10.74 -5.06 -2.44
C GLY A 103 -11.61 -5.63 -3.57
N THR A 104 -12.91 -5.39 -3.46
CA THR A 104 -13.90 -5.85 -4.44
C THR A 104 -13.89 -5.00 -5.72
N GLY A 105 -14.19 -5.61 -6.86
CA GLY A 105 -14.15 -4.98 -8.18
C GLY A 105 -15.31 -5.40 -9.09
N ARG A 106 -15.02 -5.61 -10.38
CA ARG A 106 -16.00 -6.05 -11.38
C ARG A 106 -16.12 -7.58 -11.38
N SER A 107 -16.88 -8.11 -10.43
CA SER A 107 -17.22 -9.55 -10.40
C SER A 107 -16.02 -10.51 -10.25
N GLY A 108 -15.06 -10.17 -9.38
CA GLY A 108 -13.88 -11.01 -9.09
C GLY A 108 -14.14 -12.29 -8.28
N ALA A 109 -15.40 -12.66 -8.07
CA ALA A 109 -15.82 -13.80 -7.24
C ALA A 109 -15.14 -13.79 -5.84
N ALA A 110 -14.97 -14.97 -5.23
CA ALA A 110 -14.53 -15.08 -3.84
C ALA A 110 -13.01 -14.93 -3.61
N GLN A 111 -12.19 -15.18 -4.64
CA GLN A 111 -10.71 -15.28 -4.53
C GLN A 111 -9.96 -14.19 -5.31
N HIS A 112 -10.65 -13.16 -5.78
CA HIS A 112 -10.04 -11.94 -6.37
C HIS A 112 -10.76 -10.68 -5.86
N SER A 113 -11.22 -10.71 -4.60
CA SER A 113 -12.06 -9.66 -4.01
C SER A 113 -11.74 -9.36 -2.55
N GLN A 114 -10.76 -10.04 -1.96
CA GLN A 114 -10.52 -9.96 -0.54
C GLN A 114 -9.91 -8.61 -0.12
N SER A 115 -10.18 -8.26 1.14
CA SER A 115 -9.52 -7.21 1.91
C SER A 115 -8.82 -7.91 3.07
N LEU A 116 -7.50 -8.09 2.94
CA LEU A 116 -6.68 -8.89 3.87
C LEU A 116 -5.77 -8.03 4.74
N GLU A 117 -5.91 -6.71 4.71
CA GLU A 117 -5.09 -5.76 5.47
C GLU A 117 -4.99 -6.09 6.96
N ALA A 118 -6.02 -6.68 7.56
CA ALA A 118 -6.04 -7.09 8.96
C ALA A 118 -4.95 -8.12 9.29
N TRP A 119 -4.62 -9.02 8.37
CA TRP A 119 -3.55 -10.01 8.57
C TRP A 119 -2.18 -9.32 8.65
N MET A 120 -1.94 -8.35 7.77
CA MET A 120 -0.69 -7.58 7.78
C MET A 120 -0.63 -6.66 8.99
N MET A 121 -1.74 -5.99 9.34
CA MET A 121 -1.81 -5.14 10.52
C MET A 121 -1.56 -5.92 11.82
N HIS A 122 -1.96 -7.20 11.88
CA HIS A 122 -1.71 -8.07 13.03
C HIS A 122 -0.29 -8.65 13.07
N THR A 123 0.56 -8.34 12.09
CA THR A 123 1.93 -8.84 12.01
C THR A 123 2.93 -7.75 12.42
N PRO A 124 3.52 -7.80 13.64
CA PRO A 124 4.47 -6.79 14.09
C PRO A 124 5.71 -6.73 13.20
N GLY A 125 6.18 -5.51 12.93
CA GLY A 125 7.34 -5.25 12.08
C GLY A 125 6.99 -4.88 10.64
N LEU A 126 5.72 -4.99 10.23
CA LEU A 126 5.23 -4.48 8.95
C LEU A 126 4.67 -3.07 9.08
N HIS A 127 5.08 -2.19 8.17
CA HIS A 127 4.36 -0.95 7.88
C HIS A 127 3.22 -1.22 6.89
N LEU A 128 2.11 -0.47 6.97
CA LEU A 128 0.95 -0.71 6.12
C LEU A 128 0.29 0.60 5.65
N ALA A 129 0.20 0.78 4.33
CA ALA A 129 -0.51 1.88 3.68
C ALA A 129 -1.61 1.39 2.73
N MET A 130 -2.70 2.15 2.68
CA MET A 130 -3.84 1.91 1.80
C MET A 130 -4.38 3.24 1.23
N PRO A 131 -3.73 3.81 0.20
CA PRO A 131 -4.09 5.13 -0.31
C PRO A 131 -5.51 5.18 -0.89
N ALA A 132 -6.16 6.33 -0.74
CA ALA A 132 -7.48 6.61 -1.33
C ALA A 132 -7.44 7.61 -2.50
N THR A 133 -6.39 8.43 -2.60
CA THR A 133 -6.27 9.53 -3.57
C THR A 133 -5.01 9.41 -4.42
N VAL A 134 -4.96 10.10 -5.56
CA VAL A 134 -3.77 10.18 -6.43
C VAL A 134 -2.57 10.75 -5.67
N THR A 135 -2.81 11.80 -4.90
CA THR A 135 -1.77 12.45 -4.08
C THR A 135 -1.22 11.50 -3.02
N ASP A 136 -2.09 10.78 -2.30
CA ASP A 136 -1.62 9.84 -1.27
C ASP A 136 -0.92 8.62 -1.86
N ALA A 137 -1.42 8.07 -2.98
CA ALA A 137 -0.73 6.98 -3.66
C ALA A 137 0.70 7.38 -4.04
N TYR A 138 0.89 8.60 -4.56
CA TYR A 138 2.21 9.13 -4.90
C TYR A 138 3.09 9.37 -3.67
N VAL A 139 2.60 10.10 -2.66
CA VAL A 139 3.39 10.51 -1.50
C VAL A 139 3.73 9.32 -0.60
N LEU A 140 2.74 8.47 -0.30
CA LEU A 140 2.95 7.31 0.58
C LEU A 140 3.88 6.29 -0.07
N LEU A 141 3.77 6.03 -1.39
CA LEU A 141 4.69 5.11 -2.06
C LEU A 141 6.12 5.68 -2.06
N LYS A 142 6.28 6.98 -2.35
CA LYS A 142 7.59 7.64 -2.28
C LYS A 142 8.19 7.60 -0.87
N HIS A 143 7.36 7.68 0.17
CA HIS A 143 7.80 7.52 1.55
C HIS A 143 8.17 6.06 1.87
N ALA A 144 7.32 5.10 1.49
CA ALA A 144 7.55 3.67 1.68
C ALA A 144 8.90 3.22 1.09
N LEU A 145 9.23 3.72 -0.10
CA LEU A 145 10.51 3.47 -0.77
C LEU A 145 11.74 3.96 0.00
N LYS A 146 11.58 4.77 1.05
CA LYS A 146 12.67 5.29 1.91
C LYS A 146 12.72 4.63 3.29
N LEU A 147 11.70 3.87 3.68
CA LEU A 147 11.67 3.19 4.97
C LEU A 147 12.69 2.04 5.00
N SER A 148 13.29 1.81 6.18
CA SER A 148 14.25 0.72 6.37
C SER A 148 13.58 -0.62 6.69
N ASP A 149 12.33 -0.56 7.13
CA ASP A 149 11.50 -1.70 7.49
C ASP A 149 10.57 -2.08 6.33
N PRO A 150 10.11 -3.34 6.26
CA PRO A 150 9.23 -3.78 5.18
C PRO A 150 7.88 -3.06 5.21
N VAL A 151 7.44 -2.62 4.03
CA VAL A 151 6.16 -1.94 3.85
C VAL A 151 5.24 -2.79 3.01
N VAL A 152 4.01 -2.97 3.47
CA VAL A 152 2.90 -3.46 2.67
C VAL A 152 2.08 -2.27 2.15
N PHE A 153 1.85 -2.24 0.84
CA PHE A 153 1.16 -1.15 0.17
C PHE A 153 -0.02 -1.70 -0.64
N LEU A 154 -1.23 -1.60 -0.11
CA LEU A 154 -2.41 -2.21 -0.73
C LEU A 154 -3.21 -1.18 -1.51
N GLU A 155 -3.33 -1.43 -2.81
CA GLU A 155 -3.96 -0.53 -3.78
C GLU A 155 -5.34 -1.08 -4.12
N HIS A 156 -6.41 -0.31 -3.88
CA HIS A 156 -7.75 -0.80 -4.18
C HIS A 156 -8.04 -0.73 -5.69
N LYS A 157 -8.36 -1.86 -6.31
CA LYS A 157 -8.50 -2.02 -7.78
C LYS A 157 -9.38 -0.96 -8.47
N MET A 158 -10.53 -0.67 -7.88
CA MET A 158 -11.48 0.33 -8.40
C MET A 158 -10.98 1.78 -8.35
N LEU A 159 -9.84 2.07 -7.72
CA LEU A 159 -9.26 3.41 -7.65
C LEU A 159 -8.23 3.69 -8.76
N TYR A 160 -7.74 2.69 -9.49
CA TYR A 160 -6.70 2.92 -10.51
C TYR A 160 -7.11 3.88 -11.63
N THR A 161 -8.39 3.92 -11.97
CA THR A 161 -8.90 4.83 -13.01
C THR A 161 -9.36 6.18 -12.46
N LEU A 162 -9.26 6.39 -11.14
CA LEU A 162 -9.61 7.66 -10.51
C LEU A 162 -8.59 8.72 -10.97
N LYS A 163 -9.12 9.84 -11.46
CA LYS A 163 -8.32 11.02 -11.78
C LYS A 163 -8.44 12.01 -10.63
N GLY A 164 -7.35 12.70 -10.33
CA GLY A 164 -7.30 13.74 -9.31
C GLY A 164 -6.02 14.54 -9.45
N ASP A 165 -5.99 15.70 -8.82
CA ASP A 165 -4.81 16.55 -8.82
C ASP A 165 -3.69 15.94 -7.96
N LEU A 166 -2.47 16.05 -8.45
CA LEU A 166 -1.28 15.68 -7.70
C LEU A 166 -0.74 16.91 -6.99
N ASN A 167 -0.98 17.00 -5.68
CA ASN A 167 -0.48 18.07 -4.84
C ASN A 167 0.29 17.50 -3.62
N PRO A 168 1.58 17.15 -3.77
CA PRO A 168 2.33 16.51 -2.70
C PRO A 168 2.46 17.34 -1.42
N SER A 169 2.32 18.67 -1.48
CA SER A 169 2.46 19.55 -0.30
C SER A 169 1.24 19.52 0.62
N THR A 170 0.09 19.00 0.16
CA THR A 170 -1.12 18.89 0.98
C THR A 170 -1.29 17.52 1.63
N SER A 171 -0.43 16.56 1.29
CA SER A 171 -0.49 15.19 1.83
C SER A 171 0.16 15.17 3.22
N PRO A 172 -0.52 14.69 4.27
CA PRO A 172 0.10 14.55 5.59
C PRO A 172 1.28 13.55 5.57
N SER A 173 2.07 13.52 6.65
CA SER A 173 3.20 12.60 6.74
C SER A 173 2.75 11.13 6.82
N TRP A 174 3.70 10.21 6.67
CA TRP A 174 3.43 8.79 6.95
C TRP A 174 2.98 8.60 8.40
N GLY A 175 1.98 7.75 8.64
CA GLY A 175 1.44 7.54 9.98
C GLY A 175 0.43 8.60 10.42
N GLN A 176 0.11 9.60 9.57
CA GLN A 176 -0.87 10.64 9.86
C GLN A 176 -2.10 10.50 8.98
N ALA A 177 -3.27 10.56 9.60
CA ALA A 177 -4.55 10.59 8.91
C ALA A 177 -4.80 11.97 8.27
N ALA A 178 -5.79 12.04 7.37
CA ALA A 178 -6.29 13.27 6.80
C ALA A 178 -7.76 13.48 7.16
N ILE A 179 -8.09 14.64 7.72
CA ILE A 179 -9.48 15.09 7.86
C ILE A 179 -9.91 15.67 6.51
N LEU A 180 -10.74 14.94 5.78
CA LEU A 180 -11.19 15.31 4.42
C LEU A 180 -12.44 16.18 4.43
N ARG A 181 -13.21 16.11 5.52
CA ARG A 181 -14.41 16.92 5.75
C ARG A 181 -14.54 17.13 7.25
N THR A 182 -14.66 18.37 7.70
CA THR A 182 -14.93 18.69 9.10
C THR A 182 -16.42 18.50 9.42
N GLY A 183 -16.73 18.03 10.63
CA GLY A 183 -18.09 17.88 11.12
C GLY A 183 -18.12 17.78 12.65
N SER A 184 -19.30 17.86 13.25
CA SER A 184 -19.45 17.93 14.72
C SER A 184 -20.43 16.89 15.29
N ASP A 185 -21.22 16.24 14.45
CA ASP A 185 -22.29 15.37 14.93
C ASP A 185 -21.82 13.94 15.14
N PHE A 186 -20.90 13.45 14.30
CA PHE A 186 -20.21 12.18 14.47
C PHE A 186 -19.01 12.04 13.52
N THR A 187 -18.16 11.03 13.77
CA THR A 187 -16.93 10.75 13.03
C THR A 187 -17.06 9.51 12.15
N LEU A 188 -16.66 9.63 10.88
CA LEU A 188 -16.48 8.54 9.93
C LEU A 188 -14.98 8.29 9.71
N VAL A 189 -14.44 7.28 10.39
CA VAL A 189 -13.08 6.80 10.17
C VAL A 189 -13.09 5.75 9.07
N THR A 190 -12.29 5.95 8.02
CA THR A 190 -12.26 5.09 6.84
C THR A 190 -10.89 5.13 6.17
N TYR A 191 -10.70 4.32 5.13
CA TYR A 191 -9.47 4.27 4.35
C TYR A 191 -9.75 3.75 2.95
N SER A 192 -8.77 3.92 2.05
CA SER A 192 -8.82 3.40 0.68
C SER A 192 -10.13 3.78 -0.03
N ARG A 193 -10.76 2.86 -0.77
CA ARG A 193 -11.99 3.16 -1.52
C ARG A 193 -13.15 3.64 -0.66
N MET A 194 -13.23 3.20 0.60
CA MET A 194 -14.36 3.57 1.45
C MET A 194 -14.36 5.07 1.81
N VAL A 195 -13.23 5.77 1.68
CA VAL A 195 -13.15 7.24 1.74
C VAL A 195 -14.20 7.89 0.84
N HIS A 196 -14.26 7.47 -0.42
CA HIS A 196 -15.19 8.06 -1.41
C HIS A 196 -16.65 7.79 -1.03
N ARG A 197 -16.94 6.61 -0.46
CA ARG A 197 -18.28 6.27 0.03
C ARG A 197 -18.67 7.05 1.29
N ALA A 198 -17.72 7.28 2.19
CA ALA A 198 -17.93 8.09 3.38
C ALA A 198 -18.20 9.56 3.01
N LEU A 199 -17.46 10.11 2.05
CA LEU A 199 -17.70 11.47 1.53
C LEU A 199 -19.08 11.60 0.88
N GLU A 200 -19.47 10.67 0.00
CA GLU A 200 -20.81 10.64 -0.59
C GLU A 200 -21.92 10.54 0.48
N ALA A 201 -21.71 9.74 1.52
CA ALA A 201 -22.67 9.61 2.62
C ALA A 201 -22.75 10.89 3.47
N ALA A 202 -21.60 11.51 3.78
CA ALA A 202 -21.54 12.76 4.53
C ALA A 202 -22.21 13.92 3.79
N GLU A 203 -22.10 13.98 2.45
CA GLU A 203 -22.82 14.95 1.63
C GLU A 203 -24.35 14.75 1.70
N ARG A 204 -24.82 13.51 1.64
CA ARG A 204 -26.25 13.20 1.79
C ARG A 204 -26.80 13.57 3.17
N LEU A 205 -26.01 13.33 4.21
CA LEU A 205 -26.37 13.67 5.59
C LEU A 205 -26.40 15.18 5.82
N ALA A 206 -25.51 15.94 5.17
CA ALA A 206 -25.51 17.40 5.25
C ALA A 206 -26.84 18.01 4.76
N ASN A 207 -27.48 17.40 3.76
CA ASN A 207 -28.81 17.81 3.27
C ASN A 207 -29.94 17.56 4.28
N LEU A 208 -29.70 16.72 5.28
CA LEU A 208 -30.59 16.46 6.42
C LEU A 208 -30.20 17.28 7.66
N GLY A 209 -29.22 18.18 7.53
CA GLY A 209 -28.70 18.98 8.64
C GLY A 209 -27.68 18.27 9.52
N ILE A 210 -27.17 17.09 9.13
CA ILE A 210 -26.23 16.29 9.91
C ILE A 210 -24.81 16.45 9.36
N GLN A 211 -23.87 16.90 10.18
CA GLN A 211 -22.48 17.21 9.84
C GLN A 211 -21.52 16.11 10.34
N ALA A 212 -21.18 15.18 9.45
CA ALA A 212 -20.20 14.12 9.73
C ALA A 212 -18.75 14.55 9.45
N GLU A 213 -17.83 14.36 10.39
CA GLU A 213 -16.40 14.45 10.12
C GLU A 213 -15.93 13.20 9.37
N VAL A 214 -15.13 13.35 8.31
CA VAL A 214 -14.61 12.22 7.53
C VAL A 214 -13.10 12.19 7.62
N ILE A 215 -12.57 11.10 8.18
CA ILE A 215 -11.15 10.85 8.37
C ILE A 215 -10.70 9.72 7.44
N ASP A 216 -9.73 10.01 6.58
CA ASP A 216 -8.96 8.99 5.86
C ASP A 216 -7.72 8.62 6.67
N LEU A 217 -7.63 7.36 7.09
CA LEU A 217 -6.49 6.87 7.86
C LEU A 217 -5.18 6.90 7.07
N ARG A 218 -5.23 6.69 5.74
CA ARG A 218 -4.07 6.60 4.82
C ARG A 218 -3.11 5.44 5.10
N THR A 219 -2.63 5.33 6.33
CA THR A 219 -1.81 4.23 6.87
C THR A 219 -2.57 3.50 7.97
N LEU A 220 -2.51 2.16 7.95
CA LEU A 220 -3.08 1.32 8.99
C LEU A 220 -2.04 0.88 10.03
N TYR A 221 -0.75 0.98 9.69
CA TYR A 221 0.33 0.83 10.66
C TYR A 221 1.53 1.75 10.34
N PRO A 222 1.91 2.67 11.25
CA PRO A 222 1.22 2.97 12.50
C PRO A 222 -0.16 3.61 12.26
N LEU A 223 -1.10 3.36 13.17
CA LEU A 223 -2.42 3.97 13.15
C LEU A 223 -2.39 5.33 13.86
N ASP A 224 -2.96 6.36 13.24
CA ASP A 224 -3.06 7.70 13.83
C ASP A 224 -4.18 7.77 14.88
N THR A 225 -3.92 7.20 16.05
CA THR A 225 -4.88 7.20 17.15
C THR A 225 -5.13 8.60 17.73
N GLU A 226 -4.19 9.54 17.56
CA GLU A 226 -4.32 10.91 18.07
C GLU A 226 -5.39 11.67 17.29
N THR A 227 -5.35 11.62 15.96
CA THR A 227 -6.38 12.24 15.10
C THR A 227 -7.75 11.60 15.34
N ILE A 228 -7.82 10.27 15.47
CA ILE A 228 -9.08 9.57 15.76
C ILE A 228 -9.65 10.03 17.11
N ASN A 229 -8.85 10.01 18.17
CA ASN A 229 -9.31 10.36 19.51
C ASN A 229 -9.68 11.85 19.65
N SER A 230 -9.05 12.72 18.87
CA SER A 230 -9.38 14.16 18.88
C SER A 230 -10.72 14.45 18.20
N SER A 231 -11.19 13.54 17.35
CA SER A 231 -12.45 13.66 16.61
C SER A 231 -13.66 13.13 17.39
N VAL A 232 -13.44 12.14 18.28
CA VAL A 232 -14.48 11.40 19.02
C VAL A 232 -14.84 12.06 20.35
#